data_AF-M9U726-F1
#
_entry.id   AF-M9U726-F1
#
_cell.length_a   1.000
_cell.length_b   1.000
_cell.length_c   1.000
_cell.angle_alpha   90.00
_cell.angle_beta   90.00
_cell.angle_gamma   90.00
#
_symmetry.space_group_name_H-M   'P 1'
#
loop_
_entity.id
_entity.type
_entity.pdbx_description
1 polymer ?
#
loop_
_entity_poly.entity_id
_entity_poly.type
_entity_poly.pdbx_seq_one_letter_code
_entity_poly.pdbx_strand_id
1 'polypeptide(L)' 'MGSELQKFYAIAKVYGFEIETKLHDHISAAVDEAIDKIKLTLRKEGMNGKTVNALIEVFAKDERASNLIESIKARIYT' A
#
# COMPACT_ATOMS: atom_id res chain seq x y z
N MET A 1 29.61 -10.20 1.59
CA MET A 1 28.81 -9.03 2.02
C MET A 1 27.36 -9.41 1.82
N GLY A 2 26.62 -9.59 2.90
CA GLY A 2 25.26 -10.13 2.87
C GLY A 2 24.35 -9.18 2.12
N SER A 3 23.68 -9.69 1.09
CA SER A 3 22.51 -9.03 0.52
C SER A 3 21.39 -9.19 1.52
N GLU A 4 21.30 -8.28 2.49
CA GLU A 4 20.05 -8.05 3.20
C GLU A 4 19.01 -7.73 2.14
N LEU A 5 18.08 -8.67 1.94
CA LEU A 5 17.04 -8.56 0.94
C LEU A 5 16.17 -7.37 1.31
N GLN A 6 16.31 -6.28 0.57
CA GLN A 6 15.51 -5.07 0.68
C GLN A 6 14.03 -5.46 0.75
N LYS A 7 13.34 -5.00 1.79
CA LYS A 7 11.91 -5.25 1.98
C LYS A 7 11.10 -4.05 1.55
N PHE A 8 9.86 -4.27 1.16
CA PHE A 8 8.95 -3.24 0.67
C PHE A 8 7.66 -3.24 1.47
N TYR A 9 7.12 -2.07 1.76
CA TYR A 9 5.77 -1.91 2.29
C TYR A 9 5.11 -0.71 1.62
N ALA A 10 3.80 -0.60 1.75
CA ALA A 10 3.04 0.48 1.18
C ALA A 10 2.16 1.16 2.24
N ILE A 11 1.93 2.45 2.05
CA ILE A 11 0.95 3.26 2.77
C ILE A 11 -0.10 3.72 1.76
N ALA A 12 -1.33 3.25 1.94
CA ALA A 12 -2.47 3.63 1.14
C ALA A 12 -3.25 4.76 1.81
N LYS A 13 -3.42 5.89 1.11
CA LYS A 13 -4.18 7.05 1.53
C LYS A 13 -5.47 7.15 0.71
N VAL A 14 -6.62 7.04 1.37
CA VAL A 14 -7.94 7.09 0.71
C VAL A 14 -8.98 7.64 1.68
N TYR A 15 -9.76 8.66 1.28
CA TYR A 15 -10.81 9.27 2.10
C TYR A 15 -10.43 9.58 3.57
N GLY A 16 -9.20 10.02 3.80
CA GLY A 16 -8.68 10.31 5.14
C GLY A 16 -8.23 9.10 5.94
N PHE A 17 -8.38 7.88 5.40
CA PHE A 17 -7.75 6.67 5.94
C PHE A 17 -6.32 6.57 5.46
N GLU A 18 -5.45 6.13 6.36
CA GLU A 18 -4.06 5.78 6.07
C GLU A 18 -3.86 4.31 6.47
N ILE A 19 -3.52 3.47 5.50
CA ILE A 19 -3.53 2.02 5.64
C ILE A 19 -2.16 1.45 5.27
N GLU A 20 -1.45 0.92 6.26
CA GLU A 20 -0.12 0.34 6.08
C GLU A 20 -0.18 -1.17 5.77
N THR A 21 0.69 -1.64 4.88
CA THR A 21 0.87 -3.06 4.57
C THR A 21 1.96 -3.71 5.40
N LYS A 22 2.08 -5.03 5.33
CA LYS A 22 3.26 -5.72 5.87
C LYS A 22 4.48 -5.46 4.99
N LEU A 23 5.63 -5.89 5.49
CA LEU A 23 6.87 -5.96 4.72
C LEU A 23 6.85 -7.17 3.79
N HIS A 24 7.22 -6.95 2.54
CA HIS A 24 7.25 -7.93 1.46
C HIS A 24 8.60 -7.96 0.76
N ASP A 25 8.89 -9.05 0.07
CA ASP A 25 10.06 -9.17 -0.80
C ASP A 25 9.91 -8.43 -2.14
N HIS A 26 8.67 -8.10 -2.52
CA HIS A 26 8.36 -7.48 -3.81
C HIS A 26 7.41 -6.30 -3.66
N ILE A 27 7.63 -5.26 -4.47
CA ILE A 27 6.77 -4.07 -4.56
C ILE A 27 5.34 -4.47 -4.92
N SER A 28 5.16 -5.35 -5.90
CA SER A 28 3.83 -5.80 -6.34
C SER A 28 3.02 -6.41 -5.19
N ALA A 29 3.64 -7.22 -4.34
CA ALA A 29 2.96 -7.81 -3.19
C ALA A 29 2.52 -6.76 -2.16
N ALA A 30 3.33 -5.72 -1.92
CA ALA A 30 2.94 -4.59 -1.08
C ALA A 30 1.77 -3.80 -1.70
N VAL A 31 1.79 -3.57 -3.01
CA VAL A 31 0.70 -2.86 -3.71
C VAL A 31 -0.60 -3.68 -3.70
N ASP A 32 -0.53 -4.99 -3.93
CA ASP A 32 -1.69 -5.88 -3.91
C ASP A 32 -2.33 -5.93 -2.53
N GLU A 33 -1.53 -6.07 -1.46
CA GLU A 33 -2.05 -6.02 -0.08
C GLU A 33 -2.69 -4.65 0.22
N ALA A 34 -2.10 -3.55 -0.26
CA ALA A 34 -2.66 -2.21 -0.08
C ALA A 34 -4.04 -2.10 -0.74
N ILE A 35 -4.19 -2.57 -1.97
CA ILE A 35 -5.48 -2.56 -2.70
C ILE A 35 -6.53 -3.40 -1.97
N ASP A 36 -6.17 -4.59 -1.51
CA ASP A 36 -7.09 -5.47 -0.79
C ASP A 36 -7.53 -4.86 0.55
N LYS A 37 -6.61 -4.25 1.28
CA LYS A 37 -6.92 -3.53 2.52
C LYS A 37 -7.80 -2.31 2.27
N ILE A 38 -7.55 -1.53 1.22
CA ILE A 38 -8.44 -0.41 0.83
C ILE A 38 -9.86 -0.93 0.60
N LYS A 39 -10.03 -1.98 -0.21
CA LYS A 39 -11.35 -2.57 -0.46
C LYS A 39 -12.01 -3.01 0.85
N LEU A 40 -11.30 -3.76 1.69
CA LEU A 40 -11.84 -4.24 2.95
C LEU A 40 -12.29 -3.09 3.87
N THR A 41 -11.46 -2.05 4.02
CA THR A 41 -11.78 -0.88 4.85
C THR A 41 -13.01 -0.16 4.33
N LEU A 42 -13.04 0.16 3.04
CA LEU A 42 -14.15 0.93 2.47
C LEU A 42 -15.47 0.14 2.44
N ARG A 43 -15.40 -1.19 2.28
CA ARG A 43 -16.59 -2.04 2.43
C ARG A 43 -17.17 -2.00 3.84
N LYS A 44 -16.32 -1.96 4.87
CA LYS A 44 -16.74 -1.81 6.28
C LYS A 44 -17.40 -0.46 6.55
N GLU A 45 -16.93 0.58 5.86
CA GLU A 45 -17.53 1.93 5.88
C GLU A 45 -18.79 2.06 5.00
N GLY A 46 -19.32 0.96 4.45
CA GLY A 46 -20.54 0.96 3.65
C GLY A 46 -20.37 1.53 2.25
N MET A 47 -19.15 1.63 1.72
CA MET A 47 -18.87 2.17 0.38
C MET A 47 -18.86 1.09 -0.72
N ASN A 48 -19.63 0.01 -0.60
CA ASN A 48 -19.70 -1.05 -1.62
C ASN A 48 -20.17 -0.51 -2.98
N GLY A 49 -19.58 -1.00 -4.07
CA GLY A 49 -19.96 -0.66 -5.44
C GLY A 49 -19.55 0.73 -5.89
N LYS A 50 -18.59 1.37 -5.19
CA LYS A 50 -18.11 2.72 -5.51
C LYS A 50 -16.73 2.67 -6.13
N THR A 51 -16.47 3.64 -6.98
CA THR A 51 -15.12 3.88 -7.50
C THR A 51 -14.49 5.01 -6.70
N VAL A 52 -13.30 4.75 -6.18
CA VAL A 52 -12.59 5.67 -5.30
C VAL A 52 -11.18 5.92 -5.84
N ASN A 53 -10.64 7.11 -5.61
CA ASN A 53 -9.25 7.40 -5.89
C ASN A 53 -8.44 7.18 -4.61
N ALA A 54 -7.34 6.43 -4.72
CA ALA A 54 -6.39 6.20 -3.65
C ALA A 54 -4.99 6.58 -4.11
N LEU A 55 -4.17 7.04 -3.16
CA LEU A 55 -2.74 7.20 -3.35
C LEU A 55 -2.04 6.07 -2.59
N ILE A 56 -1.24 5.26 -3.27
CA ILE A 56 -0.43 4.21 -2.66
C ILE A 56 1.03 4.62 -2.75
N GLU A 57 1.64 4.89 -1.61
CA GLU A 57 3.06 5.22 -1.49
C GLU A 57 3.82 3.96 -1.10
N VAL A 58 4.78 3.52 -1.93
CA VAL A 58 5.59 2.34 -1.67
C VAL A 58 6.95 2.77 -1.15
N PHE A 59 7.38 2.12 -0.08
CA PHE A 59 8.63 2.38 0.61
C PHE A 59 9.52 1.15 0.55
N ALA A 60 10.80 1.36 0.23
CA ALA A 60 11.84 0.39 0.50
C ALA A 60 12.35 0.57 1.93
N LYS A 61 12.42 -0.52 2.69
CA LYS A 61 12.96 -0.57 4.04
C LYS A 61 14.29 -1.33 4.02
N ASP A 62 15.33 -0.64 4.48
CA ASP A 62 16.61 -1.23 4.85
C ASP A 62 16.80 -1.13 6.38
N GLU A 63 17.93 -1.61 6.91
CA GLU A 63 18.21 -1.57 8.36
C GLU A 63 18.26 -0.17 8.96
N ARG A 64 18.48 0.87 8.15
CA ARG A 64 18.80 2.23 8.59
C ARG A 64 17.71 3.25 8.28
N ALA A 65 16.91 3.00 7.25
CA ALA A 65 15.94 3.95 6.73
C ALA A 65 14.78 3.28 5.99
N SER A 66 13.67 4.01 5.92
CA SER A 66 12.59 3.79 4.96
C SER A 66 12.63 4.90 3.93
N ASN A 67 12.76 4.55 2.65
CA ASN A 67 12.78 5.51 1.55
C ASN A 67 11.54 5.31 0.68
N LEU A 68 10.83 6.40 0.38
CA LEU A 68 9.76 6.38 -0.62
C LEU A 68 10.39 6.09 -1.98
N ILE A 69 9.94 5.04 -2.65
CA ILE A 69 10.45 4.64 -3.96
C ILE A 69 9.43 4.86 -5.08
N GLU A 70 8.14 4.79 -4.78
CA GLU A 70 7.09 4.93 -5.78
C GLU A 70 5.82 5.52 -5.18
N SER A 71 5.08 6.28 -5.98
CA SER A 71 3.76 6.82 -5.64
C SER A 71 2.77 6.52 -6.76
N ILE A 72 1.78 5.68 -6.46
CA ILE A 72 0.82 5.16 -7.42
C ILE A 72 -0.53 5.81 -7.15
N LYS A 73 -1.07 6.52 -8.14
CA LYS A 73 -2.46 6.98 -8.12
C LYS A 73 -3.34 5.88 -8.69
N ALA A 74 -4.14 5.25 -7.84
CA ALA A 74 -4.98 4.13 -8.20
C ALA A 74 -6.46 4.51 -8.16
N ARG A 75 -7.22 3.97 -9.10
CA ARG A 75 -8.69 4.00 -9.08
C ARG A 75 -9.19 2.62 -8.71
N ILE A 76 -9.82 2.50 -7.54
CA ILE A 76 -10.23 1.22 -6.96
C ILE A 76 -11.74 1.13 -6.95
N TYR A 77 -12.28 0.01 -7.43
CA TYR A 77 -13.69 -0.33 -7.28
C TYR A 77 -13.86 -1.23 -6.05
N THR A 78 -14.74 -0.82 -5.14
CA THR A 78 -14.99 -1.47 -3.84
C THR A 78 -16.09 -2.51 -3.90
#